data_AF-A0A134A5H3-F1
#
_entry.id   AF-A0A134A5H3-F1
#
_cell.length_a   1.000
_cell.length_b   1.000
_cell.length_c   1.000
_cell.angle_alpha   90.00
_cell.angle_beta   90.00
_cell.angle_gamma   90.00
#
_symmetry.space_group_name_H-M   'P 1'
#
loop_
_entity.id
_entity.type
_entity.pdbx_description
1 polymer ?
#
loop_
_entity_poly.entity_id
_entity_poly.type
_entity_poly.pdbx_seq_one_letter_code
_entity_poly.pdbx_strand_id
1 'polypeptide(L)' 'MDFVYSTPAAFDRAIKKAARESGTNPGEGYRQALRDRFLCRVFADANETFVLKGGSGLLARIPDARATRDLDFATSL' A
#
# COMPACT_ATOMS: atom_id res chain seq x y z
N MET A 1 -6.33 10.26 12.18
CA MET A 1 -6.95 9.52 11.05
C MET A 1 -8.43 9.50 11.38
N ASP A 2 -9.14 10.56 11.04
CA ASP A 2 -10.44 10.83 11.70
C ASP A 2 -11.62 10.46 10.79
N PHE A 3 -11.31 9.86 9.63
CA PHE A 3 -12.28 9.36 8.67
C PHE A 3 -12.26 7.83 8.63
N VAL A 4 -13.42 7.22 8.90
CA VAL A 4 -13.62 5.77 8.87
C VAL A 4 -14.78 5.47 7.92
N TYR A 5 -14.56 4.54 6.99
CA TYR A 5 -15.64 4.05 6.15
C TYR A 5 -16.63 3.24 6.97
N SER A 6 -17.93 3.44 6.73
CA SER A 6 -19.01 2.76 7.47
C SER A 6 -18.97 1.23 7.39
N THR A 7 -18.39 0.68 6.31
CA THR A 7 -18.19 -0.76 6.13
C THR A 7 -16.89 -1.05 5.36
N PRO A 8 -16.32 -2.26 5.49
CA PRO A 8 -15.21 -2.70 4.63
C PRO A 8 -15.55 -2.64 3.14
N ALA A 9 -16.80 -2.94 2.77
CA ALA A 9 -17.26 -2.85 1.38
C ALA A 9 -17.33 -1.41 0.87
N ALA A 10 -17.69 -0.44 1.73
CA ALA A 10 -17.64 0.98 1.38
C ALA A 10 -16.20 1.45 1.12
N PHE A 11 -15.24 1.00 1.95
CA PHE A 11 -13.82 1.24 1.73
C PHE A 11 -13.32 0.65 0.41
N ASP A 12 -13.62 -0.62 0.14
CA ASP A 12 -13.23 -1.30 -1.10
C ASP A 12 -13.76 -0.59 -2.35
N ARG A 13 -15.05 -0.21 -2.35
CA ARG A 13 -15.65 0.57 -3.44
C ARG A 13 -14.97 1.92 -3.63
N ALA A 14 -14.61 2.60 -2.55
CA ALA A 14 -13.96 3.91 -2.63
C ALA A 14 -12.57 3.80 -3.27
N ILE A 15 -11.76 2.80 -2.91
CA ILE A 15 -10.46 2.56 -3.56
C ILE A 15 -10.65 2.22 -5.04
N LYS A 16 -11.57 1.30 -5.35
CA LYS A 16 -11.83 0.91 -6.75
C LYS A 16 -12.29 2.09 -7.59
N LYS A 17 -13.09 3.00 -7.03
CA LYS A 17 -13.50 4.24 -7.68
C LYS A 17 -12.29 5.14 -7.93
N ALA A 18 -11.51 5.45 -6.89
CA ALA A 18 -10.33 6.30 -7.01
C ALA A 18 -9.30 5.75 -8.01
N ALA A 19 -9.07 4.44 -8.04
CA ALA A 19 -8.15 3.80 -8.97
C ALA A 19 -8.63 3.82 -10.44
N ARG A 20 -9.94 3.95 -10.68
CA ARG A 20 -10.48 4.16 -12.04
C ARG A 20 -10.35 5.61 -12.48
N GLU A 21 -10.40 6.54 -11.54
CA GLU A 21 -10.32 7.98 -11.78
C GLU A 21 -8.87 8.49 -11.88
N SER A 22 -7.87 7.70 -11.47
CA SER A 22 -6.45 8.10 -11.44
C SER A 22 -5.74 8.13 -12.79
N GLY A 23 -6.38 7.67 -13.88
CA GLY A 23 -5.77 7.60 -15.22
C GLY A 23 -4.68 6.53 -15.38
N THR A 24 -4.39 5.76 -14.33
CA THR A 24 -3.47 4.61 -14.35
C THR A 24 -4.24 3.29 -14.52
N ASN A 25 -3.54 2.16 -14.67
CA ASN A 25 -4.21 0.86 -14.69
C ASN A 25 -4.99 0.64 -13.37
N PRO A 26 -6.33 0.45 -13.40
CA PRO A 26 -7.11 0.39 -12.16
C PRO A 26 -6.72 -0.76 -11.23
N GLY A 27 -6.27 -1.88 -11.78
CA GLY A 27 -5.82 -3.02 -10.99
C GLY A 27 -4.47 -2.78 -10.31
N GLU A 28 -3.59 -1.98 -10.91
CA GLU A 28 -2.35 -1.51 -10.27
C GLU A 28 -2.63 -0.46 -9.21
N GLY A 29 -3.47 0.54 -9.51
CA GLY A 29 -3.86 1.57 -8.55
C GLY A 29 -4.54 0.99 -7.30
N TYR A 30 -5.43 0.00 -7.48
CA TYR A 30 -6.07 -0.71 -6.36
C TYR A 30 -5.04 -1.46 -5.49
N ARG A 31 -4.11 -2.20 -6.12
CA ARG A 31 -3.06 -2.94 -5.40
C ARG A 31 -2.11 -1.99 -4.67
N GLN A 32 -1.72 -0.90 -5.32
CA GLN A 32 -0.89 0.16 -4.75
C GLN A 32 -1.54 0.73 -3.49
N ALA A 33 -2.81 1.15 -3.57
CA ALA A 33 -3.52 1.72 -2.43
C ALA A 33 -3.63 0.77 -1.23
N LEU A 34 -3.91 -0.52 -1.46
CA LEU A 34 -3.95 -1.51 -0.38
C LEU A 34 -2.57 -1.73 0.24
N ARG A 35 -1.53 -1.80 -0.58
CA ARG A 35 -0.16 -2.03 -0.14
C ARG A 35 0.35 -0.84 0.67
N ASP A 36 0.13 0.38 0.19
CA ASP A 36 0.53 1.61 0.89
C ASP A 36 -0.21 1.72 2.23
N ARG A 37 -1.52 1.43 2.24
CA ARG A 37 -2.31 1.37 3.48
C ARG A 37 -1.76 0.34 4.47
N PHE A 38 -1.33 -0.83 4.00
CA PHE A 38 -0.73 -1.87 4.83
C PHE A 38 0.60 -1.38 5.42
N LEU A 39 1.49 -0.83 4.59
CA LEU A 39 2.79 -0.31 5.01
C LEU A 39 2.65 0.82 6.03
N CYS A 40 1.70 1.75 5.84
CA CYS A 40 1.42 2.81 6.81
C CYS A 40 1.01 2.26 8.19
N ARG A 41 0.35 1.10 8.26
CA ARG A 41 0.02 0.46 9.55
C ARG A 41 1.21 -0.26 10.16
N VAL A 42 1.98 -0.98 9.34
CA VAL A 42 3.15 -1.73 9.82
C VAL A 42 4.19 -0.79 10.42
N PHE A 43 4.45 0.34 9.75
CA PHE A 43 5.42 1.36 10.14
C PHE A 43 4.80 2.52 10.92
N ALA A 44 3.57 2.37 11.42
CA ALA A 44 2.99 3.34 12.35
C ALA A 44 3.85 3.43 13.61
N ASP A 45 3.84 4.59 14.26
CA ASP A 45 4.56 4.85 15.51
C ASP A 45 6.06 4.50 15.47
N ALA A 46 6.67 4.69 14.29
CA ALA A 46 8.08 4.40 14.03
C ALA A 46 8.49 2.95 14.38
N ASN A 47 7.63 1.97 14.08
CA ASN A 47 7.95 0.55 14.32
C ASN A 47 9.24 0.10 13.60
N GLU A 48 10.28 -0.16 14.38
CA GLU A 48 11.61 -0.59 13.91
C GLU A 48 11.78 -2.12 13.84
N THR A 49 10.75 -2.89 14.22
CA THR A 49 10.80 -4.37 14.22
C THR A 49 11.09 -4.95 12.83
N PHE A 50 10.63 -4.25 11.80
CA PHE A 50 10.70 -4.69 10.41
C PHE A 50 11.52 -3.73 9.57
N VAL A 51 12.22 -4.27 8.57
CA VAL A 51 12.83 -3.49 7.49
C VAL A 51 12.18 -3.91 6.17
N LEU A 52 11.55 -2.95 5.47
CA LEU A 52 10.97 -3.19 4.15
C LEU A 52 12.07 -3.29 3.09
N LYS A 53 12.13 -4.43 2.40
CA LYS A 53 13.15 -4.73 1.39
C LYS A 53 12.54 -5.18 0.05
N GLY A 54 13.40 -5.64 -0.85
CA GLY A 54 13.00 -6.21 -2.13
C GLY A 54 12.34 -5.21 -3.08
N GLY A 55 11.57 -5.73 -4.04
CA GLY A 55 10.88 -4.91 -5.03
C GLY A 55 9.87 -3.93 -4.41
N SER A 56 9.22 -4.33 -3.33
CA SER A 56 8.25 -3.46 -2.64
C SER A 56 8.92 -2.33 -1.88
N GLY A 57 10.15 -2.55 -1.39
CA GLY A 57 10.98 -1.47 -0.84
C GLY A 57 11.35 -0.41 -1.88
N LEU A 58 11.60 -0.82 -3.14
CA LEU A 58 11.82 0.11 -4.24
C LEU A 58 10.53 0.85 -4.61
N LEU A 59 9.43 0.12 -4.79
CA LEU A 59 8.13 0.67 -5.18
C LEU A 59 7.54 1.64 -4.13
N ALA A 60 7.89 1.47 -2.86
CA ALA A 60 7.51 2.41 -1.81
C ALA A 60 8.29 3.74 -1.85
N ARG A 61 9.44 3.80 -2.55
CA ARG A 61 10.36 4.94 -2.54
C ARG A 61 10.52 5.63 -3.89
N ILE A 62 10.31 4.89 -4.98
CA ILE A 62 10.52 5.36 -6.35
C ILE A 62 9.19 5.24 -7.11
N PRO A 63 8.61 6.37 -7.58
CA PRO A 63 7.47 6.33 -8.49
C PRO A 63 7.80 5.49 -9.74
N ASP A 64 6.82 4.73 -10.22
CA ASP A 64 6.94 3.90 -11.43
C ASP A 64 8.03 2.82 -11.41
N ALA A 65 8.54 2.46 -10.23
CA ALA A 65 9.36 1.26 -10.10
C ALA A 65 8.61 0.03 -10.61
N ARG A 66 9.36 -0.98 -11.06
CA ARG A 66 8.80 -2.23 -11.60
C ARG A 66 7.74 -2.80 -10.65
N ALA A 67 6.54 -3.06 -11.19
CA ALA A 67 5.47 -3.70 -10.45
C ALA A 67 5.94 -5.02 -9.81
N THR A 68 5.64 -5.19 -8.53
CA THR A 68 5.89 -6.41 -7.77
C THR A 68 4.60 -6.86 -7.09
N ARG A 69 4.51 -8.16 -6.79
CA ARG A 69 3.37 -8.74 -6.05
C ARG A 69 3.73 -9.03 -4.60
N ASP A 70 5.01 -9.19 -4.31
CA ASP A 70 5.49 -9.64 -3.00
C ASP A 70 5.86 -8.45 -2.11
N LEU A 71 5.62 -8.62 -0.81
CA LEU A 71 6.04 -7.72 0.26
C LEU A 71 7.14 -8.41 1.08
N ASP A 72 8.38 -7.97 0.90
CA ASP A 72 9.53 -8.57 1.58
C ASP A 72 9.89 -7.76 2.83
N PHE A 73 9.94 -8.44 3.97
CA PHE A 73 10.41 -7.88 5.23
C PHE A 73 11.62 -8.67 5.74
N ALA A 74 12.54 -7.97 6.41
CA ALA A 74 13.51 -8.58 7.30
C ALA A 74 13.18 -8.15 8.73
N THR A 75 13.49 -8.99 9.71
CA THR A 75 13.49 -8.63 11.12
C THR A 75 14.93 -8.44 11.57
N SER A 76 15.22 -7.38 12.31
CA SER A 76 16.47 -7.29 13.05
C SER A 76 16.27 -8.04 14.37
N LEU A 77 16.78 -9.27 14.45
CA LEU A 77 17.04 -9.95 15.72
C LEU A 77 18.50 -9.71 16.10
#